data_AF-A0A1M3KWA6-F1
#
_entry.id   AF-A0A1M3KWA6-F1
#
_cell.length_a   1.000
_cell.length_b   1.000
_cell.length_c   1.000
_cell.angle_alpha   90.00
_cell.angle_beta   90.00
_cell.angle_gamma   90.00
#
_symmetry.space_group_name_H-M   'P 1'
#
loop_
_entity.id
_entity.type
_entity.pdbx_description
1 polymer ?
#
loop_
_entity_poly.entity_id
_entity_poly.type
_entity_poly.pdbx_seq_one_letter_code
_entity_poly.pdbx_strand_id
1 'polypeptide(L)'
;MIGIKNQREVLFEDCVKEIITKEDERYKLVSVSLLSSKTDIIKHISKRKDLRQIKEKSSFSELRKKIIEVLYSEYVTAQKIDSFFSDEALFKDWIIRISKDILKRLRLRSNSSATIDKDLDPSPYTIAFIVSRTFIYELIDWNKYQSRTFNTPESIESDLASVYALRYPINIEVLLELLKKDDGDLWKVFRYVIYKITDVVAYKYLYKLNNKDDLRSEAWIRSNEKIYNLILSNNTPNFETGIHLRNYIWRISVNNLANLIKKKNIVTNHIEDLNDIDKILSADWGEPTSDNFSFFDIDINNLEDIKLGLVNVLFNKPDGIYESISKGIDDKIDILLQHTDGKSYKELAENIYGSNLSAKEQKQCEDNLRQGVSRVKKTLVDRFKDLISKKLGDGKR
;
A
#
# COMPACT_ATOMS: atom_id res chain seq x y z
N MET A 1 -4.18 -29.22 43.93
CA MET A 1 -4.88 -29.55 42.67
C MET A 1 -4.49 -28.52 41.62
N ILE A 2 -3.49 -28.85 40.80
CA ILE A 2 -3.01 -27.98 39.72
C ILE A 2 -3.59 -28.54 38.43
N GLY A 3 -4.29 -27.68 37.68
CA GLY A 3 -5.02 -28.03 36.47
C GLY A 3 -4.13 -28.59 35.38
N ILE A 4 -4.50 -29.77 34.88
CA ILE A 4 -3.95 -30.32 33.64
C ILE A 4 -4.60 -29.53 32.50
N LYS A 5 -3.83 -28.64 31.86
CA LYS A 5 -4.19 -28.06 30.56
C LYS A 5 -4.34 -29.20 29.56
N ASN A 6 -5.56 -29.42 29.07
CA ASN A 6 -5.82 -30.21 27.86
C ASN A 6 -5.08 -29.56 26.67
N GLN A 7 -3.85 -30.01 26.38
CA GLN A 7 -3.24 -29.80 25.08
C GLN A 7 -3.99 -30.70 24.10
N ARG A 8 -4.81 -30.11 23.23
CA ARG A 8 -5.39 -30.83 22.08
C ARG A 8 -4.23 -31.40 21.27
N GLU A 9 -4.18 -32.73 21.15
CA GLU A 9 -3.23 -33.39 20.27
C GLU A 9 -3.51 -32.94 18.83
N VAL A 10 -2.53 -32.30 18.19
CA VAL A 10 -2.66 -31.85 16.80
C VAL A 10 -2.58 -33.08 15.89
N LEU A 11 -3.65 -33.33 15.14
CA LEU A 11 -3.73 -34.46 14.21
C LEU A 11 -2.74 -34.24 13.05
N PHE A 12 -2.14 -35.33 12.55
CA PHE A 12 -1.21 -35.27 11.43
C PHE A 12 -1.83 -34.64 10.17
N GLU A 13 -3.09 -34.97 9.89
CA GLU A 13 -3.84 -34.42 8.76
C GLU A 13 -3.99 -32.90 8.88
N ASP A 14 -4.22 -32.37 10.08
CA ASP A 14 -4.29 -30.92 10.32
C ASP A 14 -2.93 -30.26 10.05
N CYS A 15 -1.82 -30.88 10.47
CA CYS A 15 -0.48 -30.39 10.14
C CYS A 15 -0.24 -30.34 8.62
N VAL A 16 -0.57 -31.41 7.89
CA VAL A 16 -0.41 -31.49 6.43
C VAL A 16 -1.26 -30.43 5.74
N LYS A 17 -2.53 -30.30 6.16
CA LYS A 17 -3.46 -29.29 5.65
C LYS A 17 -2.93 -27.88 5.85
N GLU A 18 -2.48 -27.55 7.05
CA GLU A 18 -1.94 -26.22 7.37
C GLU A 18 -0.69 -25.91 6.53
N ILE A 19 0.28 -26.84 6.47
CA ILE A 19 1.53 -26.64 5.72
C ILE A 19 1.24 -26.38 4.24
N ILE A 20 0.45 -27.24 3.60
CA ILE A 20 0.14 -27.10 2.17
C ILE A 20 -0.71 -25.86 1.91
N THR A 21 -1.65 -25.53 2.80
CA THR A 21 -2.47 -24.32 2.67
C THR A 21 -1.60 -23.06 2.76
N LYS A 22 -0.67 -22.99 3.71
CA LYS A 22 0.25 -21.86 3.84
C LYS A 22 1.21 -21.73 2.68
N GLU A 23 1.69 -22.86 2.15
CA GLU A 23 2.57 -22.88 0.97
C GLU A 23 1.83 -22.37 -0.28
N ASP A 24 0.59 -22.82 -0.48
CA ASP A 24 -0.29 -22.34 -1.54
C ASP A 24 -0.72 -20.88 -1.32
N GLU A 25 -0.96 -20.43 -0.10
CA GLU A 25 -1.25 -19.01 0.17
C GLU A 25 -0.07 -18.11 -0.21
N ARG A 26 1.15 -18.53 0.15
CA ARG A 26 2.39 -17.80 -0.13
C ARG A 26 2.69 -17.76 -1.62
N TYR A 27 2.71 -18.91 -2.29
CA TYR A 27 3.15 -19.00 -3.68
C TYR A 27 2.02 -19.09 -4.71
N LYS A 28 0.76 -19.21 -4.27
CA LYS A 28 -0.45 -19.36 -5.11
C LYS A 28 -0.34 -20.50 -6.10
N LEU A 29 0.20 -21.62 -5.63
CA LEU A 29 0.55 -22.77 -6.46
C LEU A 29 -0.63 -23.27 -7.29
N VAL A 30 -1.85 -23.24 -6.76
CA VAL A 30 -3.05 -23.60 -7.51
C VAL A 30 -3.40 -22.54 -8.56
N SER A 31 -3.34 -21.24 -8.22
CA SER A 31 -3.74 -20.18 -9.16
C SER A 31 -2.77 -20.02 -10.32
N VAL A 32 -1.49 -20.38 -10.13
CA VAL A 32 -0.49 -20.41 -11.20
C VAL A 32 -0.36 -21.78 -11.86
N SER A 33 -1.31 -22.69 -11.64
CA SER A 33 -1.37 -24.01 -12.26
C SER A 33 -0.18 -24.95 -11.96
N LEU A 34 0.65 -24.63 -10.96
CA LEU A 34 1.70 -25.53 -10.47
C LEU A 34 1.10 -26.74 -9.73
N LEU A 35 -0.05 -26.54 -9.07
CA LEU A 35 -0.84 -27.61 -8.46
C LEU A 35 -2.23 -27.69 -9.09
N SER A 36 -2.71 -28.91 -9.33
CA SER A 36 -4.05 -29.16 -9.90
C SER A 36 -5.16 -29.05 -8.85
N SER A 37 -4.93 -29.58 -7.65
CA SER A 37 -5.92 -29.58 -6.57
C SER A 37 -5.24 -29.67 -5.21
N LYS A 38 -5.37 -28.63 -4.39
CA LYS A 38 -4.87 -28.63 -3.01
C LYS A 38 -5.52 -29.73 -2.16
N THR A 39 -6.84 -29.93 -2.31
CA THR A 39 -7.61 -30.87 -1.51
C THR A 39 -7.17 -32.32 -1.73
N ASP A 40 -6.89 -32.70 -2.98
CA ASP A 40 -6.51 -34.08 -3.30
C ASP A 40 -5.08 -34.38 -2.86
N ILE A 41 -4.19 -33.39 -2.97
CA ILE A 41 -2.81 -33.50 -2.49
C ILE A 41 -2.78 -33.66 -0.97
N ILE A 42 -3.55 -32.85 -0.23
CA ILE A 42 -3.68 -32.98 1.24
C ILE A 42 -4.13 -34.40 1.60
N LYS A 43 -5.17 -34.91 0.94
CA LYS A 43 -5.68 -36.27 1.18
C LYS A 43 -4.62 -37.34 0.90
N HIS A 44 -3.82 -37.18 -0.15
CA HIS A 44 -2.80 -38.15 -0.51
C HIS A 44 -1.61 -38.11 0.46
N ILE A 45 -1.04 -36.93 0.72
CA ILE A 45 0.08 -36.74 1.64
C ILE A 45 -0.31 -37.17 3.07
N SER A 46 -1.55 -36.94 3.50
CA SER A 46 -2.04 -37.35 4.84
C SER A 46 -2.11 -38.88 5.05
N LYS A 47 -2.08 -39.68 3.97
CA LYS A 47 -2.07 -41.15 4.02
C LYS A 47 -0.66 -41.75 4.09
N ARG A 48 0.38 -40.93 3.92
CA ARG A 48 1.78 -41.38 3.91
C ARG A 48 2.26 -41.83 5.29
N LYS A 49 2.70 -43.08 5.39
CA LYS A 49 3.14 -43.70 6.66
C LYS A 49 4.51 -43.20 7.11
N ASP A 50 5.41 -42.94 6.17
CA ASP A 50 6.74 -42.34 6.38
C ASP A 50 6.65 -40.98 7.06
N LEU A 51 5.78 -40.09 6.57
CA LEU A 51 5.59 -38.75 7.15
C LEU A 51 4.94 -38.78 8.54
N ARG A 52 4.04 -39.75 8.80
CA ARG A 52 3.47 -39.96 10.14
C ARG A 52 4.55 -40.36 11.16
N GLN A 53 5.45 -41.25 10.78
CA GLN A 53 6.58 -41.64 11.63
C GLN A 53 7.51 -40.46 11.92
N ILE A 54 7.72 -39.56 10.95
CA ILE A 54 8.50 -38.33 11.15
C ILE A 54 7.83 -37.41 12.17
N LYS A 55 6.50 -37.23 12.11
CA LYS A 55 5.75 -36.42 13.11
C LYS A 55 5.96 -36.93 14.54
N GLU A 56 6.01 -38.25 14.72
CA GLU A 56 6.15 -38.87 16.04
C GLU A 56 7.57 -38.75 16.61
N LYS A 57 8.58 -38.65 15.73
CA LYS A 57 10.01 -38.76 16.11
C LYS A 57 10.80 -37.46 15.97
N SER A 58 10.27 -36.46 15.27
CA SER A 58 11.04 -35.31 14.78
C SER A 58 10.35 -33.98 15.11
N SER A 59 11.10 -32.89 14.92
CA SER A 59 10.55 -31.53 15.09
C SER A 59 9.51 -31.19 14.01
N PHE A 60 8.63 -30.22 14.29
CA PHE A 60 7.70 -29.69 13.29
C PHE A 60 8.42 -29.09 12.07
N SER A 61 9.61 -28.49 12.26
CA SER A 61 10.41 -27.93 11.16
C SER A 61 10.85 -29.02 10.19
N GLU A 62 11.30 -30.15 10.71
CA GLU A 62 11.73 -31.29 9.91
C GLU A 62 10.53 -31.95 9.20
N LEU A 63 9.41 -32.11 9.90
CA LEU A 63 8.15 -32.57 9.33
C LEU A 63 7.71 -31.67 8.17
N ARG A 64 7.74 -30.34 8.37
CA ARG A 64 7.41 -29.35 7.34
C ARG A 64 8.31 -29.50 6.13
N LYS A 65 9.63 -29.56 6.33
CA LYS A 65 10.60 -29.73 5.25
C LYS A 65 10.29 -30.99 4.43
N LYS A 66 10.00 -32.12 5.09
CA LYS A 66 9.67 -33.38 4.41
C LYS A 66 8.34 -33.35 3.65
N ILE A 67 7.31 -32.71 4.20
CA ILE A 67 6.04 -32.51 3.49
C ILE A 67 6.25 -31.67 2.23
N ILE A 68 7.04 -30.59 2.32
CA ILE A 68 7.35 -29.70 1.20
C ILE A 68 8.21 -30.41 0.14
N GLU A 69 9.21 -31.20 0.54
CA GLU A 69 10.00 -32.04 -0.36
C GLU A 69 9.10 -32.99 -1.17
N VAL A 70 8.16 -33.68 -0.50
CA VAL A 70 7.18 -34.56 -1.16
C VAL A 70 6.26 -33.77 -2.10
N LEU A 71 5.76 -32.61 -1.66
CA LEU A 71 4.88 -31.76 -2.46
C LEU A 71 5.53 -31.40 -3.81
N TYR A 72 6.76 -30.87 -3.78
CA TYR A 72 7.43 -30.42 -4.99
C TYR A 72 7.95 -31.57 -5.85
N SER A 73 8.46 -32.65 -5.25
CA SER A 73 8.98 -33.78 -6.02
C SER A 73 7.89 -34.60 -6.73
N GLU A 74 6.70 -34.71 -6.15
CA GLU A 74 5.64 -35.59 -6.70
C GLU A 74 4.54 -34.84 -7.45
N TYR A 75 4.27 -33.56 -7.13
CA TYR A 75 3.09 -32.85 -7.65
C TYR A 75 3.40 -31.65 -8.54
N VAL A 76 4.61 -31.10 -8.43
CA VAL A 76 5.09 -30.00 -9.26
C VAL A 76 6.07 -30.57 -10.28
N THR A 77 5.55 -30.94 -11.45
CA THR A 77 6.37 -31.51 -12.53
C THR A 77 7.18 -30.43 -13.23
N ALA A 78 8.32 -30.83 -13.81
CA ALA A 78 9.14 -29.94 -14.65
C ALA A 78 8.31 -29.25 -15.75
N GLN A 79 7.43 -29.99 -16.42
CA GLN A 79 6.53 -29.45 -17.44
C GLN A 79 5.63 -28.32 -16.93
N LYS A 80 5.11 -28.41 -15.69
CA LYS A 80 4.28 -27.33 -15.11
C LYS A 80 5.13 -26.10 -14.80
N ILE A 81 6.37 -26.30 -14.36
CA ILE A 81 7.32 -25.22 -14.09
C ILE A 81 7.69 -24.52 -15.41
N ASP A 82 8.02 -25.28 -16.46
CA ASP A 82 8.35 -24.74 -17.77
C ASP A 82 7.16 -23.97 -18.38
N SER A 83 5.94 -24.51 -18.24
CA SER A 83 4.72 -23.81 -18.65
C SER A 83 4.50 -22.52 -17.88
N PHE A 84 4.81 -22.50 -16.58
CA PHE A 84 4.70 -21.31 -15.74
C PHE A 84 5.72 -20.23 -16.13
N PHE A 85 6.95 -20.61 -16.46
CA PHE A 85 7.96 -19.66 -16.94
C PHE A 85 7.71 -19.16 -18.37
N SER A 86 7.07 -19.99 -19.19
CA SER A 86 6.72 -19.62 -20.58
C SER A 86 5.59 -18.59 -20.64
N ASP A 87 4.71 -18.56 -19.63
CA ASP A 87 3.71 -17.50 -19.46
C ASP A 87 4.36 -16.27 -18.80
N GLU A 88 4.95 -15.42 -19.63
CA GLU A 88 5.70 -14.25 -19.18
C GLU A 88 4.86 -13.30 -18.31
N ALA A 89 3.58 -13.10 -18.65
CA ALA A 89 2.68 -12.21 -17.92
C ALA A 89 2.37 -12.76 -16.52
N LEU A 90 2.00 -14.04 -16.44
CA LEU A 90 1.74 -14.71 -15.18
C LEU A 90 2.98 -14.75 -14.29
N PHE A 91 4.15 -15.05 -14.87
CA PHE A 91 5.40 -15.09 -14.14
C PHE A 91 5.79 -13.71 -13.60
N LYS A 92 5.69 -12.66 -14.41
CA LYS A 92 5.95 -11.28 -13.99
C LYS A 92 5.04 -10.84 -12.83
N ASP A 93 3.74 -11.12 -12.91
CA ASP A 93 2.80 -10.80 -11.83
C ASP A 93 3.12 -11.57 -10.55
N TRP A 94 3.51 -12.85 -10.69
CA TRP A 94 3.96 -13.67 -9.57
C TRP A 94 5.21 -13.10 -8.89
N ILE A 95 6.20 -12.65 -9.68
CA ILE A 95 7.41 -11.98 -9.19
C ILE A 95 7.06 -10.72 -8.40
N ILE A 96 6.20 -9.85 -8.93
CA ILE A 96 5.79 -8.62 -8.25
C ILE A 96 5.13 -8.93 -6.90
N ARG A 97 4.29 -9.96 -6.85
CA ARG A 97 3.63 -10.38 -5.62
C ARG A 97 4.63 -10.85 -4.56
N ILE A 98 5.55 -11.75 -4.92
CA ILE A 98 6.57 -12.25 -3.99
C ILE A 98 7.53 -11.14 -3.55
N SER A 99 7.80 -10.19 -4.44
CA SER A 99 8.65 -9.03 -4.13
C SER A 99 8.10 -8.18 -2.98
N LYS A 100 6.77 -8.07 -2.85
CA LYS A 100 6.14 -7.37 -1.72
C LYS A 100 6.56 -7.98 -0.38
N ASP A 101 6.54 -9.31 -0.28
CA ASP A 101 6.91 -10.01 0.96
C ASP A 101 8.42 -9.92 1.23
N ILE A 102 9.25 -10.04 0.19
CA ILE A 102 10.70 -9.89 0.33
C ILE A 102 11.04 -8.48 0.83
N LEU A 103 10.55 -7.45 0.15
CA LEU A 103 10.83 -6.05 0.46
C LEU A 103 10.28 -5.66 1.83
N LYS A 104 9.11 -6.19 2.22
CA LYS A 104 8.60 -6.03 3.59
C LYS A 104 9.57 -6.58 4.64
N ARG A 105 10.14 -7.77 4.43
CA ARG A 105 11.12 -8.36 5.37
C ARG A 105 12.44 -7.59 5.37
N LEU A 106 12.91 -7.13 4.20
CA LEU A 106 14.10 -6.29 4.12
C LEU A 106 13.90 -4.96 4.86
N ARG A 107 12.73 -4.32 4.71
CA ARG A 107 12.35 -3.13 5.48
C ARG A 107 12.37 -3.38 6.98
N LEU A 108 11.77 -4.48 7.46
CA LEU A 108 11.72 -4.82 8.89
C LEU A 108 13.10 -5.08 9.50
N ARG A 109 14.06 -5.58 8.71
CA ARG A 109 15.45 -5.80 9.14
C ARG A 109 16.31 -4.53 9.05
N SER A 110 15.86 -3.57 8.25
CA SER A 110 16.57 -2.31 8.05
C SER A 110 16.16 -1.33 9.13
N ASN A 111 17.12 -0.55 9.65
CA ASN A 111 16.78 0.56 10.53
C ASN A 111 16.14 1.66 9.66
N SER A 112 14.80 1.75 9.65
CA SER A 112 14.04 2.69 8.80
C SER A 112 14.45 4.16 8.99
N SER A 113 15.07 4.49 10.13
CA SER A 113 15.62 5.82 10.40
C SER A 113 16.89 6.17 9.58
N ALA A 114 17.46 5.24 8.83
CA ALA A 114 18.65 5.48 8.01
C ALA A 114 18.36 5.63 6.50
N THR A 115 17.09 5.60 6.09
CA THR A 115 16.70 5.68 4.67
C THR A 115 16.09 7.04 4.33
N ILE A 116 15.90 7.30 3.03
CA ILE A 116 15.18 8.49 2.54
C ILE A 116 13.75 8.63 3.09
N ASP A 117 13.17 7.55 3.63
CA ASP A 117 11.84 7.59 4.27
C ASP A 117 11.88 8.41 5.56
N LYS A 118 13.02 8.48 6.27
CA LYS A 118 13.15 9.35 7.45
C LYS A 118 12.95 10.82 7.08
N ASP A 119 13.49 11.21 5.93
CA ASP A 119 13.45 12.60 5.52
C ASP A 119 12.10 12.94 4.89
N LEU A 120 11.58 12.06 4.03
CA LEU A 120 10.37 12.32 3.23
C LEU A 120 9.06 11.95 3.92
N ASP A 121 9.12 11.10 4.95
CA ASP A 121 8.01 10.52 5.70
C ASP A 121 6.76 10.17 4.85
N PRO A 122 6.87 9.11 4.03
CA PRO A 122 5.76 8.58 3.26
C PRO A 122 4.76 7.76 4.09
N SER A 123 4.87 7.70 5.42
CA SER A 123 4.05 6.83 6.28
C SER A 123 2.55 7.03 6.03
N PRO A 124 1.76 5.95 5.79
CA PRO A 124 2.06 4.54 6.11
C PRO A 124 2.88 3.76 5.06
N TYR A 125 3.22 4.39 3.94
CA TYR A 125 3.97 3.77 2.85
C TYR A 125 5.49 3.80 3.09
N THR A 126 6.24 3.38 2.08
CA THR A 126 7.70 3.44 2.02
C THR A 126 8.09 3.77 0.59
N ILE A 127 8.98 4.74 0.40
CA ILE A 127 9.64 5.01 -0.87
C ILE A 127 10.88 4.12 -0.94
N ALA A 128 11.66 4.08 0.15
CA ALA A 128 12.90 3.33 0.25
C ALA A 128 12.76 1.83 -0.08
N PHE A 129 11.60 1.22 0.19
CA PHE A 129 11.30 -0.20 -0.08
C PHE A 129 10.09 -0.41 -0.98
N ILE A 130 9.82 0.54 -1.88
CA ILE A 130 8.67 0.46 -2.76
C ILE A 130 8.76 -0.70 -3.75
N VAL A 131 7.60 -1.32 -4.03
CA VAL A 131 7.45 -2.34 -5.07
C VAL A 131 7.01 -1.62 -6.35
N SER A 132 7.98 -1.14 -7.13
CA SER A 132 7.74 -0.56 -8.46
C SER A 132 7.90 -1.65 -9.52
N ARG A 133 6.93 -1.77 -10.43
CA ARG A 133 7.04 -2.70 -11.56
C ARG A 133 8.20 -2.36 -12.46
N THR A 134 8.34 -1.09 -12.83
CA THR A 134 9.43 -0.62 -13.71
C THR A 134 10.77 -0.98 -13.13
N PHE A 135 10.99 -0.65 -11.85
CA PHE A 135 12.27 -0.87 -11.21
C PHE A 135 12.56 -2.36 -11.04
N ILE A 136 11.60 -3.16 -10.57
CA ILE A 136 11.78 -4.61 -10.41
C ILE A 136 12.07 -5.27 -11.77
N TYR A 137 11.38 -4.87 -12.83
CA TYR A 137 11.60 -5.46 -14.15
C TYR A 137 12.97 -5.12 -14.73
N GLU A 138 13.53 -3.95 -14.40
CA GLU A 138 14.90 -3.56 -14.77
C GLU A 138 15.97 -4.27 -13.92
N LEU A 139 15.67 -4.59 -12.66
CA LEU A 139 16.60 -5.29 -11.77
C LEU A 139 16.78 -6.77 -12.10
N ILE A 140 15.76 -7.38 -12.69
CA ILE A 140 15.68 -8.83 -12.91
C ILE A 140 16.28 -9.19 -14.27
N ASP A 141 17.25 -10.11 -14.26
CA ASP A 141 17.70 -10.79 -15.47
C ASP A 141 16.70 -11.91 -15.84
N TRP A 142 15.76 -11.59 -16.72
CA TRP A 142 14.71 -12.52 -17.16
C TRP A 142 15.27 -13.75 -17.90
N ASN A 143 16.37 -13.61 -18.62
CA ASN A 143 17.00 -14.71 -19.37
C ASN A 143 17.55 -15.78 -18.42
N LYS A 144 18.05 -15.36 -17.25
CA LYS A 144 18.46 -16.28 -16.18
C LYS A 144 17.31 -17.15 -15.69
N TYR A 145 16.09 -16.61 -15.60
CA TYR A 145 14.93 -17.37 -15.14
C TYR A 145 14.38 -18.34 -16.18
N GLN A 146 14.58 -18.05 -17.47
CA GLN A 146 14.19 -18.94 -18.57
C GLN A 146 15.21 -20.08 -18.81
N SER A 147 16.48 -19.88 -18.46
CA SER A 147 17.56 -20.83 -18.75
C SER A 147 17.94 -21.73 -17.58
N ARG A 148 17.59 -21.37 -16.35
CA ARG A 148 17.95 -22.11 -15.13
C ARG A 148 16.81 -23.01 -14.67
N THR A 149 17.15 -24.22 -14.24
CA THR A 149 16.20 -25.13 -13.58
C THR A 149 15.97 -24.70 -12.13
N PHE A 150 14.74 -24.29 -11.84
CA PHE A 150 14.28 -24.05 -10.46
C PHE A 150 13.38 -25.20 -10.04
N ASN A 151 13.68 -25.79 -8.89
CA ASN A 151 12.95 -26.94 -8.38
C ASN A 151 11.82 -26.53 -7.41
N THR A 152 11.90 -25.32 -6.84
CA THR A 152 10.90 -24.80 -5.91
C THR A 152 10.74 -23.28 -6.06
N PRO A 153 9.53 -22.72 -5.82
CA PRO A 153 9.31 -21.29 -5.71
C PRO A 153 10.17 -20.58 -4.65
N GLU A 154 10.49 -21.27 -3.55
CA GLU A 154 11.40 -20.76 -2.51
C GLU A 154 12.81 -20.47 -3.07
N SER A 155 13.30 -21.30 -4.00
CA SER A 155 14.61 -21.06 -4.62
C SER A 155 14.64 -19.78 -5.46
N ILE A 156 13.52 -19.45 -6.11
CA ILE A 156 13.35 -18.19 -6.85
C ILE A 156 13.27 -17.02 -5.86
N GLU A 157 12.47 -17.15 -4.79
CA GLU A 157 12.33 -16.12 -3.76
C GLU A 157 13.69 -15.79 -3.10
N SER A 158 14.52 -16.80 -2.83
CA SER A 158 15.87 -16.64 -2.27
C SER A 158 16.82 -15.89 -3.22
N ASP A 159 16.76 -16.21 -4.51
CA ASP A 159 17.54 -15.54 -5.55
C ASP A 159 17.13 -14.06 -5.68
N LEU A 160 15.83 -13.77 -5.76
CA LEU A 160 15.30 -12.40 -5.76
C LEU A 160 15.67 -11.62 -4.50
N ALA A 161 15.60 -12.26 -3.32
CA ALA A 161 15.99 -11.63 -2.07
C ALA A 161 17.45 -11.20 -2.06
N SER A 162 18.33 -11.98 -2.70
CA SER A 162 19.75 -11.64 -2.86
C SER A 162 19.93 -10.44 -3.81
N VAL A 163 19.18 -10.38 -4.90
CA VAL A 163 19.18 -9.23 -5.82
C VAL A 163 18.69 -7.96 -5.11
N TYR A 164 17.58 -8.05 -4.39
CA TYR A 164 16.98 -6.89 -3.72
C TYR A 164 17.82 -6.38 -2.56
N ALA A 165 18.49 -7.26 -1.81
CA ALA A 165 19.40 -6.86 -0.73
C ALA A 165 20.56 -5.98 -1.21
N LEU A 166 20.93 -6.02 -2.49
CA LEU A 166 22.00 -5.20 -3.09
C LEU A 166 21.51 -3.86 -3.68
N ARG A 167 20.19 -3.67 -3.76
CA ARG A 167 19.55 -2.55 -4.48
C ARG A 167 18.58 -1.76 -3.61
N TYR A 168 18.15 -2.34 -2.49
CA TYR A 168 17.30 -1.73 -1.49
C TYR A 168 18.05 -1.54 -0.17
N PRO A 169 17.75 -0.48 0.60
CA PRO A 169 16.79 0.59 0.30
C PRO A 169 17.23 1.46 -0.89
N ILE A 170 16.27 1.94 -1.68
CA ILE A 170 16.59 2.90 -2.75
C ILE A 170 17.00 4.25 -2.13
N ASN A 171 17.98 4.91 -2.76
CA ASN A 171 18.47 6.22 -2.35
C ASN A 171 17.78 7.35 -3.13
N ILE A 172 18.21 8.60 -2.90
CA ILE A 172 17.64 9.77 -3.57
C ILE A 172 17.89 9.76 -5.08
N GLU A 173 19.03 9.24 -5.54
CA GLU A 173 19.38 9.16 -6.96
C GLU A 173 18.41 8.24 -7.69
N VAL A 174 18.24 7.01 -7.19
CA VAL A 174 17.30 6.02 -7.75
C VAL A 174 15.86 6.53 -7.68
N LEU A 175 15.46 7.20 -6.59
CA LEU A 175 14.14 7.86 -6.49
C LEU A 175 13.93 8.84 -7.64
N LEU A 176 14.88 9.75 -7.89
CA LEU A 176 14.75 10.77 -8.93
C LEU A 176 14.78 10.17 -10.33
N GLU A 177 15.61 9.16 -10.58
CA GLU A 177 15.63 8.44 -11.86
C GLU A 177 14.27 7.80 -12.16
N LEU A 178 13.69 7.11 -11.19
CA LEU A 178 12.38 6.46 -11.36
C LEU A 178 11.24 7.47 -11.53
N LEU A 179 11.26 8.60 -10.81
CA LEU A 179 10.27 9.66 -11.01
C LEU A 179 10.38 10.31 -12.40
N LYS A 180 11.60 10.47 -12.93
CA LYS A 180 11.84 10.97 -14.31
C LYS A 180 11.34 10.01 -15.38
N LYS A 181 11.33 8.71 -15.11
CA LYS A 181 10.74 7.67 -15.98
C LYS A 181 9.21 7.61 -15.90
N ASP A 182 8.58 8.52 -15.16
CA ASP A 182 7.15 8.52 -14.90
C ASP A 182 6.64 7.20 -14.27
N ASP A 183 7.40 6.64 -13.33
CA ASP A 183 7.00 5.42 -12.64
C ASP A 183 5.73 5.64 -11.81
N GLY A 184 4.60 5.07 -12.27
CA GLY A 184 3.30 5.28 -11.65
C GLY A 184 3.17 4.72 -10.23
N ASP A 185 3.81 3.59 -9.93
CA ASP A 185 3.78 2.98 -8.60
C ASP A 185 4.48 3.92 -7.58
N LEU A 186 5.60 4.53 -7.99
CA LEU A 186 6.37 5.48 -7.21
C LEU A 186 5.71 6.84 -7.11
N TRP A 187 5.20 7.38 -8.22
CA TRP A 187 4.47 8.66 -8.20
C TRP A 187 3.29 8.60 -7.25
N LYS A 188 2.56 7.47 -7.17
CA LYS A 188 1.47 7.32 -6.21
C LYS A 188 1.90 7.63 -4.76
N VAL A 189 3.03 7.07 -4.32
CA VAL A 189 3.57 7.31 -2.97
C VAL A 189 4.16 8.71 -2.85
N PHE A 190 4.87 9.18 -3.87
CA PHE A 190 5.52 10.49 -3.84
C PHE A 190 4.52 11.65 -3.83
N ARG A 191 3.38 11.53 -4.54
CA ARG A 191 2.28 12.51 -4.48
C ARG A 191 1.71 12.63 -3.08
N TYR A 192 1.67 11.55 -2.32
CA TYR A 192 1.25 11.55 -0.93
C TYR A 192 2.25 12.30 -0.01
N VAL A 193 3.56 12.17 -0.26
CA VAL A 193 4.58 13.00 0.41
C VAL A 193 4.36 14.48 0.13
N ILE A 194 4.15 14.86 -1.14
CA ILE A 194 3.86 16.24 -1.53
C ILE A 194 2.60 16.75 -0.83
N TYR A 195 1.56 15.91 -0.74
CA TYR A 195 0.34 16.22 -0.02
C TYR A 195 0.61 16.53 1.46
N LYS A 196 1.28 15.65 2.19
CA LYS A 196 1.57 15.87 3.64
C LYS A 196 2.33 17.15 3.88
N ILE A 197 3.37 17.41 3.10
CA ILE A 197 4.18 18.62 3.21
C ILE A 197 3.32 19.86 2.92
N THR A 198 2.54 19.82 1.85
CA THR A 198 1.66 20.95 1.48
C THR A 198 0.56 21.18 2.51
N ASP A 199 0.06 20.12 3.12
CA ASP A 199 -0.96 20.19 4.16
C ASP A 199 -0.43 20.89 5.41
N VAL A 200 0.76 20.53 5.89
CA VAL A 200 1.40 21.20 7.03
C VAL A 200 1.58 22.69 6.73
N VAL A 201 2.09 23.03 5.54
CA VAL A 201 2.23 24.42 5.10
C VAL A 201 0.87 25.14 5.10
N ALA A 202 -0.17 24.51 4.54
CA ALA A 202 -1.50 25.07 4.44
C ALA A 202 -2.15 25.29 5.80
N TYR A 203 -2.02 24.33 6.72
CA TYR A 203 -2.51 24.43 8.08
C TYR A 203 -1.93 25.65 8.79
N LYS A 204 -0.60 25.86 8.70
CA LYS A 204 0.08 26.99 9.33
C LYS A 204 -0.32 28.34 8.72
N TYR A 205 -0.40 28.43 7.39
CA TYR A 205 -0.79 29.65 6.68
C TYR A 205 -2.28 30.01 6.81
N LEU A 206 -3.15 29.02 6.93
CA LEU A 206 -4.61 29.20 6.82
C LEU A 206 -5.34 29.02 8.16
N TYR A 207 -4.63 28.84 9.28
CA TYR A 207 -5.16 28.46 10.59
C TYR A 207 -6.40 29.27 11.05
N LYS A 208 -6.54 30.54 10.63
CA LYS A 208 -7.65 31.44 11.00
C LYS A 208 -8.63 31.79 9.87
N LEU A 209 -8.56 31.12 8.72
CA LEU A 209 -9.37 31.46 7.54
C LEU A 209 -10.61 30.58 7.36
N ASN A 210 -11.74 31.21 7.02
CA ASN A 210 -12.91 30.52 6.48
C ASN A 210 -12.61 30.02 5.05
N ASN A 211 -13.19 28.88 4.64
CA ASN A 211 -12.90 28.20 3.35
C ASN A 211 -11.45 27.71 3.18
N LYS A 212 -10.79 27.35 4.27
CA LYS A 212 -9.42 26.79 4.27
C LYS A 212 -9.28 25.51 3.44
N ASP A 213 -10.33 24.70 3.31
CA ASP A 213 -10.26 23.40 2.64
C ASP A 213 -10.13 23.53 1.11
N ASP A 214 -10.83 24.49 0.49
CA ASP A 214 -10.70 24.76 -0.95
C ASP A 214 -9.31 25.31 -1.29
N LEU A 215 -8.80 26.21 -0.43
CA LEU A 215 -7.45 26.78 -0.58
C LEU A 215 -6.36 25.74 -0.38
N ARG A 216 -6.51 24.86 0.61
CA ARG A 216 -5.62 23.73 0.86
C ARG A 216 -5.59 22.78 -0.33
N SER A 217 -6.76 22.43 -0.88
CA SER A 217 -6.88 21.55 -2.04
C SER A 217 -6.24 22.17 -3.28
N GLU A 218 -6.51 23.46 -3.55
CA GLU A 218 -5.92 24.17 -4.69
C GLU A 218 -4.39 24.32 -4.54
N ALA A 219 -3.88 24.54 -3.33
CA ALA A 219 -2.45 24.60 -3.05
C ALA A 219 -1.76 23.25 -3.28
N TRP A 220 -2.39 22.15 -2.87
CA TRP A 220 -1.91 20.80 -3.15
C TRP A 220 -1.85 20.52 -4.65
N ILE A 221 -2.94 20.75 -5.40
CA ILE A 221 -3.00 20.51 -6.85
C ILE A 221 -1.86 21.26 -7.55
N ARG A 222 -1.72 22.56 -7.31
CA ARG A 222 -0.68 23.38 -7.95
C ARG A 222 0.73 22.96 -7.58
N SER A 223 0.95 22.53 -6.34
CA SER A 223 2.27 22.09 -5.88
C SER A 223 2.64 20.75 -6.50
N ASN A 224 1.70 19.81 -6.50
CA ASN A 224 1.83 18.52 -7.14
C ASN A 224 2.12 18.66 -8.65
N GLU A 225 1.31 19.42 -9.39
CA GLU A 225 1.50 19.66 -10.82
C GLU A 225 2.86 20.31 -11.12
N LYS A 226 3.24 21.32 -10.34
CA LYS A 226 4.51 22.02 -10.53
C LYS A 226 5.70 21.10 -10.26
N ILE A 227 5.69 20.33 -9.18
CA ILE A 227 6.78 19.40 -8.85
C ILE A 227 6.86 18.29 -9.90
N TYR A 228 5.72 17.72 -10.29
CA TYR A 228 5.62 16.71 -11.33
C TYR A 228 6.25 17.19 -12.65
N ASN A 229 5.82 18.35 -13.14
CA ASN A 229 6.33 18.92 -14.38
C ASN A 229 7.83 19.27 -14.30
N LEU A 230 8.30 19.77 -13.16
CA LEU A 230 9.72 20.08 -12.97
C LEU A 230 10.60 18.83 -13.00
N ILE A 231 10.16 17.74 -12.37
CA ILE A 231 10.89 16.47 -12.37
C ILE A 231 10.92 15.87 -13.77
N LEU A 232 9.77 15.77 -14.45
CA LEU A 232 9.71 15.19 -15.80
C LEU A 232 10.44 16.02 -16.86
N SER A 233 10.43 17.35 -16.74
CA SER A 233 11.16 18.23 -17.67
C SER A 233 12.68 18.30 -17.38
N ASN A 234 13.18 17.53 -16.42
CA ASN A 234 14.57 17.52 -15.98
C ASN A 234 15.09 18.91 -15.57
N ASN A 235 14.18 19.78 -15.10
CA ASN A 235 14.46 21.13 -14.64
C ASN A 235 14.57 21.24 -13.12
N THR A 236 14.66 20.10 -12.42
CA THR A 236 14.90 20.07 -10.98
C THR A 236 16.38 20.28 -10.64
N PRO A 237 16.68 20.94 -9.51
CA PRO A 237 18.02 20.91 -8.93
C PRO A 237 18.49 19.47 -8.65
N ASN A 238 19.80 19.30 -8.53
CA ASN A 238 20.36 18.06 -7.99
C ASN A 238 20.12 18.02 -6.47
N PHE A 239 19.55 16.93 -5.98
CA PHE A 239 19.30 16.72 -4.56
C PHE A 239 20.26 15.68 -4.01
N GLU A 240 21.14 16.08 -3.08
CA GLU A 240 22.08 15.17 -2.42
C GLU A 240 21.41 14.28 -1.36
N THR A 241 20.29 14.72 -0.77
CA THR A 241 19.62 14.03 0.33
C THR A 241 18.10 14.12 0.20
N GLY A 242 17.38 13.26 0.94
CA GLY A 242 15.92 13.35 1.07
C GLY A 242 15.49 14.69 1.69
N ILE A 243 16.28 15.24 2.62
CA ILE A 243 16.06 16.56 3.23
C ILE A 243 16.05 17.66 2.16
N HIS A 244 17.01 17.66 1.22
CA HIS A 244 17.07 18.66 0.16
C HIS A 244 15.80 18.62 -0.71
N LEU A 245 15.33 17.42 -1.06
CA LEU A 245 14.09 17.24 -1.82
C LEU A 245 12.86 17.69 -1.02
N ARG A 246 12.76 17.31 0.26
CA ARG A 246 11.69 17.77 1.15
C ARG A 246 11.61 19.29 1.24
N ASN A 247 12.75 19.95 1.45
CA ASN A 247 12.83 21.39 1.58
C ASN A 247 12.46 22.09 0.26
N TYR A 248 12.77 21.46 -0.87
CA TYR A 248 12.35 21.94 -2.19
C TYR A 248 10.83 21.86 -2.37
N ILE A 249 10.21 20.72 -2.00
CA ILE A 249 8.75 20.55 -2.00
C ILE A 249 8.11 21.63 -1.12
N TRP A 250 8.60 21.80 0.11
CA TRP A 250 8.12 22.81 1.06
C TRP A 250 8.12 24.21 0.46
N ARG A 251 9.26 24.63 -0.13
CA ARG A 251 9.39 25.95 -0.77
C ARG A 251 8.40 26.13 -1.91
N ILE A 252 8.16 25.11 -2.72
CA ILE A 252 7.15 25.17 -3.79
C ILE A 252 5.75 25.35 -3.18
N SER A 253 5.42 24.57 -2.15
CA SER A 253 4.13 24.62 -1.47
C SER A 253 3.87 25.99 -0.83
N VAL A 254 4.86 26.56 -0.12
CA VAL A 254 4.80 27.91 0.46
C VAL A 254 4.57 28.96 -0.63
N ASN A 255 5.36 28.94 -1.70
CA ASN A 255 5.25 29.92 -2.78
C ASN A 255 3.89 29.84 -3.49
N ASN A 256 3.40 28.63 -3.75
CA ASN A 256 2.10 28.44 -4.38
C ASN A 256 0.96 28.94 -3.50
N LEU A 257 1.01 28.65 -2.19
CA LEU A 257 0.00 29.10 -1.25
C LEU A 257 0.02 30.62 -1.05
N ALA A 258 1.21 31.23 -0.91
CA ALA A 258 1.34 32.68 -0.84
C ALA A 258 0.76 33.38 -2.08
N ASN A 259 1.04 32.83 -3.28
CA ASN A 259 0.47 33.34 -4.52
C ASN A 259 -1.06 33.18 -4.59
N LEU A 260 -1.61 32.08 -4.07
CA LEU A 260 -3.06 31.86 -3.97
C LEU A 260 -3.73 32.88 -3.05
N ILE A 261 -3.17 33.10 -1.86
CA ILE A 261 -3.64 34.08 -0.87
C ILE A 261 -3.62 35.48 -1.47
N LYS A 262 -2.51 35.86 -2.11
CA LYS A 262 -2.35 37.15 -2.79
C LYS A 262 -3.38 37.32 -3.91
N LYS A 263 -3.56 36.30 -4.77
CA LYS A 263 -4.54 36.35 -5.87
C LYS A 263 -5.99 36.49 -5.37
N LYS A 264 -6.31 35.92 -4.21
CA LYS A 264 -7.63 36.01 -3.59
C LYS A 264 -7.78 37.19 -2.63
N ASN A 265 -6.79 38.09 -2.53
CA ASN A 265 -6.76 39.25 -1.63
C ASN A 265 -7.09 38.92 -0.17
N ILE A 266 -6.60 37.78 0.31
CA ILE A 266 -6.88 37.32 1.67
C ILE A 266 -5.85 37.94 2.64
N VAL A 267 -6.35 38.66 3.66
CA VAL A 267 -5.51 39.21 4.73
C VAL A 267 -5.17 38.09 5.72
N THR A 268 -3.88 37.78 5.87
CA THR A 268 -3.38 36.79 6.84
C THR A 268 -2.59 37.49 7.93
N ASN A 269 -2.98 37.28 9.20
CA ASN A 269 -2.38 37.95 10.37
C ASN A 269 -1.27 37.15 11.06
N HIS A 270 -0.73 36.09 10.43
CA HIS A 270 0.43 35.37 10.97
C HIS A 270 1.21 34.72 9.83
N ILE A 271 2.48 35.07 9.74
CA ILE A 271 3.50 34.24 9.12
C ILE A 271 4.37 33.83 10.30
N GLU A 272 4.10 32.66 10.90
CA GLU A 272 5.18 32.01 11.66
C GLU A 272 6.36 31.83 10.71
N ASP A 273 7.59 31.92 11.21
CA ASP A 273 8.77 31.83 10.38
C ASP A 273 8.89 30.41 9.79
N LEU A 274 8.32 30.21 8.59
CA LEU A 274 8.30 28.93 7.86
C LEU A 274 9.67 28.57 7.26
N ASN A 275 10.72 29.30 7.64
CA ASN A 275 12.09 29.03 7.24
C ASN A 275 12.69 27.83 8.00
N ASP A 276 12.19 27.50 9.20
CA ASP A 276 12.68 26.38 10.00
C ASP A 276 11.74 25.16 9.91
N ILE A 277 11.86 24.45 8.78
CA ILE A 277 11.07 23.25 8.46
C ILE A 277 11.26 22.18 9.54
N ASP A 278 12.47 21.94 10.02
CA ASP A 278 12.75 20.86 10.97
C ASP A 278 12.08 21.10 12.33
N LYS A 279 12.02 22.35 12.79
CA LYS A 279 11.28 22.72 14.00
C LYS A 279 9.77 22.55 13.84
N ILE A 280 9.24 22.84 12.65
CA ILE A 280 7.80 22.70 12.38
C ILE A 280 7.42 21.24 12.24
N LEU A 281 8.24 20.46 11.51
CA LEU A 281 7.99 19.04 11.33
C LEU A 281 8.21 18.27 12.64
N SER A 282 9.22 18.58 13.46
CA SER A 282 9.38 17.89 14.76
C SER A 282 8.23 18.13 15.76
N ALA A 283 7.47 19.23 15.64
CA ALA A 283 6.32 19.53 16.48
C ALA A 283 5.01 18.91 15.98
N ASP A 284 4.83 18.81 14.65
CA ASP A 284 3.61 18.23 14.03
C ASP A 284 3.77 16.73 13.69
N TRP A 285 5.00 16.23 13.62
CA TRP A 285 5.36 14.83 13.39
C TRP A 285 5.92 14.26 14.68
N GLY A 286 5.08 14.23 15.72
CA GLY A 286 5.38 13.54 16.97
C GLY A 286 6.06 12.21 16.70
N GLU A 287 6.99 11.82 17.59
CA GLU A 287 7.90 10.68 17.45
C GLU A 287 7.31 9.55 16.59
N PRO A 288 8.08 8.99 15.63
CA PRO A 288 7.61 7.84 14.89
C PRO A 288 7.39 6.72 15.92
N THR A 289 6.15 6.58 16.36
CA THR A 289 5.71 5.39 17.06
C THR A 289 5.85 4.30 16.02
N SER A 290 6.98 3.62 16.10
CA SER A 290 7.17 2.30 15.55
C SER A 290 6.08 1.44 16.14
N ASP A 291 4.92 1.42 15.48
CA ASP A 291 4.00 0.30 15.37
C ASP A 291 2.63 0.80 14.93
N ASN A 292 2.14 0.18 13.86
CA ASN A 292 0.74 -0.06 13.58
C ASN A 292 -0.19 1.16 13.52
N PHE A 293 -0.77 1.39 12.33
CA PHE A 293 -2.14 1.89 12.32
C PHE A 293 -3.03 0.80 12.93
N SER A 294 -3.09 0.79 14.25
CA SER A 294 -3.93 -0.08 15.04
C SER A 294 -5.34 0.50 15.00
N PHE A 295 -6.29 -0.30 14.51
CA PHE A 295 -7.71 0.06 14.57
C PHE A 295 -8.20 0.33 16.01
N PHE A 296 -7.41 -0.04 17.03
CA PHE A 296 -7.71 0.17 18.44
C PHE A 296 -7.31 1.56 18.97
N ASP A 297 -6.54 2.35 18.21
CA ASP A 297 -6.03 3.66 18.64
C ASP A 297 -6.82 4.83 18.03
N ILE A 298 -7.87 4.54 17.25
CA ILE A 298 -8.75 5.58 16.68
C ILE A 298 -9.71 6.05 17.77
N ASP A 299 -9.55 7.30 18.22
CA ASP A 299 -10.56 7.93 19.06
C ASP A 299 -11.82 8.22 18.23
N ILE A 300 -12.92 7.53 18.55
CA ILE A 300 -14.21 7.69 17.89
C ILE A 300 -14.83 9.08 18.08
N ASN A 301 -14.34 9.84 19.06
CA ASN A 301 -14.77 11.22 19.31
C ASN A 301 -13.92 12.23 18.53
N ASN A 302 -12.77 11.81 18.00
CA ASN A 302 -11.91 12.62 17.16
C ASN A 302 -12.25 12.43 15.68
N LEU A 303 -12.80 13.48 15.05
CA LEU A 303 -13.21 13.45 13.66
C LEU A 303 -12.03 13.27 12.68
N GLU A 304 -10.84 13.75 13.03
CA GLU A 304 -9.65 13.63 12.19
C GLU A 304 -9.09 12.20 12.21
N ASP A 305 -9.08 11.53 13.37
CA ASP A 305 -8.63 10.13 13.49
C ASP A 305 -9.55 9.20 12.70
N ILE A 306 -10.86 9.47 12.72
CA ILE A 306 -11.86 8.76 11.92
C ILE A 306 -11.60 8.95 10.43
N LYS A 307 -11.30 10.18 9.99
CA LYS A 307 -11.00 10.45 8.58
C LYS A 307 -9.73 9.73 8.15
N LEU A 308 -8.65 9.79 8.93
CA LEU A 308 -7.40 9.10 8.64
C LEU A 308 -7.60 7.58 8.57
N GLY A 309 -8.38 7.01 9.49
CA GLY A 309 -8.75 5.60 9.47
C GLY A 309 -9.58 5.21 8.26
N LEU A 310 -10.55 6.02 7.88
CA LEU A 310 -11.34 5.79 6.66
C LEU A 310 -10.50 5.84 5.40
N VAL A 311 -9.62 6.85 5.27
CA VAL A 311 -8.70 6.94 4.13
C VAL A 311 -7.85 5.67 4.07
N ASN A 312 -7.28 5.25 5.19
CA ASN A 312 -6.49 4.02 5.25
C ASN A 312 -7.31 2.78 4.77
N VAL A 313 -8.53 2.59 5.27
CA VAL A 313 -9.37 1.45 4.87
C VAL A 313 -9.77 1.51 3.40
N LEU A 314 -10.21 2.66 2.89
CA LEU A 314 -10.68 2.80 1.51
C LEU A 314 -9.56 2.57 0.49
N PHE A 315 -8.34 3.00 0.81
CA PHE A 315 -7.18 2.87 -0.08
C PHE A 315 -6.48 1.52 0.03
N ASN A 316 -6.34 0.96 1.23
CA ASN A 316 -5.61 -0.29 1.44
C ASN A 316 -6.51 -1.54 1.40
N LYS A 317 -7.83 -1.34 1.38
CA LYS A 317 -8.86 -2.38 1.28
C LYS A 317 -8.56 -3.63 2.13
N PRO A 318 -8.34 -3.48 3.45
CA PRO A 318 -8.03 -4.62 4.31
C PRO A 318 -9.21 -5.61 4.35
N ASP A 319 -8.90 -6.88 4.09
CA ASP A 319 -9.88 -7.97 4.03
C ASP A 319 -10.78 -8.02 5.28
N GLY A 320 -12.09 -8.10 5.04
CA GLY A 320 -13.15 -8.14 6.05
C GLY A 320 -13.55 -6.78 6.63
N ILE A 321 -12.67 -5.77 6.56
CA ILE A 321 -12.93 -4.42 7.07
C ILE A 321 -13.49 -3.55 5.95
N TYR A 322 -12.86 -3.55 4.78
CA TYR A 322 -13.34 -2.78 3.64
C TYR A 322 -14.76 -3.21 3.24
N GLU A 323 -15.00 -4.52 3.11
CA GLU A 323 -16.30 -5.07 2.74
C GLU A 323 -17.37 -4.71 3.77
N SER A 324 -17.01 -4.61 5.05
CA SER A 324 -17.96 -4.27 6.11
C SER A 324 -18.51 -2.84 6.00
N ILE A 325 -17.70 -1.90 5.49
CA ILE A 325 -18.10 -0.50 5.32
C ILE A 325 -18.57 -0.20 3.89
N SER A 326 -18.04 -0.90 2.88
CA SER A 326 -18.30 -0.64 1.47
C SER A 326 -19.56 -1.31 0.93
N LYS A 327 -20.03 -2.41 1.57
CA LYS A 327 -21.14 -3.23 1.08
C LYS A 327 -22.36 -2.42 0.62
N GLY A 328 -22.66 -2.54 -0.68
CA GLY A 328 -23.85 -1.95 -1.30
C GLY A 328 -23.73 -0.45 -1.64
N ILE A 329 -22.53 0.11 -1.51
CA ILE A 329 -22.19 1.48 -1.96
C ILE A 329 -20.86 1.52 -2.73
N ASP A 330 -20.33 0.37 -3.14
CA ASP A 330 -19.01 0.21 -3.77
C ASP A 330 -18.86 1.04 -5.06
N ASP A 331 -19.92 1.08 -5.88
CA ASP A 331 -20.03 1.91 -7.09
C ASP A 331 -19.89 3.40 -6.78
N LYS A 332 -20.46 3.86 -5.66
CA LYS A 332 -20.43 5.26 -5.26
C LYS A 332 -19.15 5.63 -4.51
N ILE A 333 -18.50 4.66 -3.87
CA ILE A 333 -17.15 4.80 -3.32
C ILE A 333 -16.17 5.03 -4.48
N ASP A 334 -16.31 4.28 -5.57
CA ASP A 334 -15.47 4.48 -6.75
C ASP A 334 -15.62 5.90 -7.33
N ILE A 335 -16.85 6.42 -7.43
CA ILE A 335 -17.11 7.82 -7.81
C ILE A 335 -16.45 8.82 -6.84
N LEU A 336 -16.52 8.56 -5.53
CA LEU A 336 -15.85 9.38 -4.51
C LEU A 336 -14.33 9.37 -4.69
N LEU A 337 -13.73 8.20 -4.95
CA LEU A 337 -12.27 8.06 -5.15
C LEU A 337 -11.83 8.76 -6.42
N GLN A 338 -12.51 8.54 -7.55
CA GLN A 338 -12.20 9.22 -8.81
C GLN A 338 -12.32 10.74 -8.70
N HIS A 339 -13.30 11.24 -7.94
CA HIS A 339 -13.41 12.68 -7.65
C HIS A 339 -12.23 13.19 -6.80
N THR A 340 -11.80 12.39 -5.83
CA THR A 340 -10.65 12.71 -4.96
C THR A 340 -9.33 12.68 -5.73
N ASP A 341 -9.23 11.82 -6.77
CA ASP A 341 -8.10 11.74 -7.70
C ASP A 341 -8.08 12.87 -8.74
N GLY A 342 -9.02 13.82 -8.66
CA GLY A 342 -9.00 15.07 -9.44
C GLY A 342 -10.03 15.16 -10.56
N LYS A 343 -10.86 14.13 -10.79
CA LYS A 343 -11.96 14.24 -11.78
C LYS A 343 -13.07 15.16 -11.27
N SER A 344 -13.52 16.08 -12.10
CA SER A 344 -14.68 16.92 -11.81
C SER A 344 -15.99 16.12 -11.87
N TYR A 345 -17.04 16.58 -11.19
CA TYR A 345 -18.37 15.97 -11.31
C TYR A 345 -18.90 16.00 -12.75
N LYS A 346 -18.48 16.99 -13.54
CA LYS A 346 -18.82 17.10 -14.96
C LYS A 346 -18.23 15.94 -15.75
N GLU A 347 -16.92 15.71 -15.63
CA GLU A 347 -16.24 14.60 -16.30
C GLU A 347 -16.75 13.23 -15.81
N LEU A 348 -17.11 13.11 -14.53
CA LEU A 348 -17.72 11.89 -14.00
C LEU A 348 -19.12 11.64 -14.58
N ALA A 349 -19.94 12.68 -14.71
CA ALA A 349 -21.25 12.59 -15.33
C ALA A 349 -21.14 12.20 -16.81
N GLU A 350 -20.22 12.80 -17.56
CA GLU A 350 -19.96 12.48 -18.97
C GLU A 350 -19.46 11.03 -19.14
N ASN A 351 -18.61 10.55 -18.24
CA ASN A 351 -18.11 9.16 -18.27
C ASN A 351 -19.19 8.13 -17.94
N ILE A 352 -20.12 8.43 -17.03
CA ILE A 352 -21.15 7.48 -16.56
C ILE A 352 -22.37 7.50 -17.47
N TYR A 353 -22.80 8.68 -17.92
CA TYR A 353 -24.06 8.90 -18.62
C TYR A 353 -23.87 9.25 -20.12
N GLY A 354 -22.63 9.45 -20.56
CA GLY A 354 -22.27 9.79 -21.94
C GLY A 354 -22.10 11.29 -22.19
N SER A 355 -21.40 11.63 -23.27
CA SER A 355 -21.03 13.01 -23.63
C SER A 355 -22.10 13.79 -24.40
N ASN A 356 -23.24 13.16 -24.73
CA ASN A 356 -24.35 13.78 -25.49
C ASN A 356 -25.46 14.33 -24.59
N LEU A 357 -25.14 14.78 -23.38
CA LEU A 357 -26.12 15.35 -22.44
C LEU A 357 -26.43 16.80 -22.80
N SER A 358 -27.70 17.20 -22.73
CA SER A 358 -28.04 18.62 -22.77
C SER A 358 -27.52 19.35 -21.53
N ALA A 359 -27.31 20.66 -21.61
CA ALA A 359 -26.79 21.44 -20.49
C ALA A 359 -27.63 21.33 -19.19
N LYS A 360 -28.94 21.07 -19.33
CA LYS A 360 -29.85 20.88 -18.19
C LYS A 360 -29.68 19.49 -17.56
N GLU A 361 -29.58 18.45 -18.38
CA GLU A 361 -29.35 17.06 -17.93
C GLU A 361 -27.97 16.91 -17.30
N GLN A 362 -26.96 17.53 -17.90
CA GLN A 362 -25.59 17.57 -17.38
C GLN A 362 -25.55 18.12 -15.96
N LYS A 363 -26.15 19.29 -15.73
CA LYS A 363 -26.22 19.91 -14.40
C LYS A 363 -26.96 19.03 -13.39
N GLN A 364 -28.05 18.39 -13.82
CA GLN A 364 -28.81 17.49 -12.96
C GLN A 364 -28.01 16.24 -12.57
N CYS A 365 -27.25 15.64 -13.50
CA CYS A 365 -26.37 14.52 -13.22
C CYS A 365 -25.23 14.92 -12.27
N GLU A 366 -24.60 16.09 -12.47
CA GLU A 366 -23.57 16.62 -11.56
C GLU A 366 -24.08 16.82 -10.13
N ASP A 367 -25.26 17.43 -9.98
CA ASP A 367 -25.89 17.65 -8.68
C ASP A 367 -26.24 16.33 -7.99
N ASN A 368 -26.72 15.34 -8.75
CA ASN A 368 -26.99 13.99 -8.25
C ASN A 368 -25.72 13.27 -7.78
N LEU A 369 -24.63 13.36 -8.55
CA LEU A 369 -23.33 12.78 -8.17
C LEU A 369 -22.78 13.45 -6.90
N ARG A 370 -22.87 14.78 -6.82
CA ARG A 370 -22.44 15.55 -5.64
C ARG A 370 -23.22 15.15 -4.39
N GLN A 371 -24.55 15.06 -4.49
CA GLN A 371 -25.38 14.59 -3.39
C GLN A 371 -25.06 13.14 -3.03
N GLY A 372 -24.83 12.28 -4.02
CA GLY A 372 -24.42 10.88 -3.85
C GLY A 372 -23.12 10.77 -3.05
N VAL A 373 -22.09 11.49 -3.47
CA VAL A 373 -20.79 11.55 -2.78
C VAL A 373 -20.92 12.07 -1.35
N SER A 374 -21.71 13.13 -1.14
CA SER A 374 -21.95 13.66 0.21
C SER A 374 -22.63 12.63 1.13
N ARG A 375 -23.60 11.87 0.61
CA ARG A 375 -24.30 10.82 1.37
C ARG A 375 -23.35 9.66 1.67
N VAL A 376 -22.54 9.25 0.70
CA VAL A 376 -21.53 8.18 0.85
C VAL A 376 -20.51 8.53 1.91
N LYS A 377 -19.96 9.75 1.92
CA LYS A 377 -19.02 10.21 2.96
C LYS A 377 -19.62 10.05 4.36
N LYS A 378 -20.89 10.47 4.54
CA LYS A 378 -21.59 10.33 5.82
C LYS A 378 -21.80 8.86 6.19
N THR A 379 -22.30 8.05 5.26
CA THR A 379 -22.51 6.60 5.48
C THR A 379 -21.23 5.87 5.82
N LEU A 380 -20.10 6.20 5.17
CA LEU A 380 -18.79 5.62 5.48
C LEU A 380 -18.34 5.97 6.89
N VAL A 381 -18.47 7.24 7.30
CA VAL A 381 -18.19 7.68 8.67
C VAL A 381 -19.02 6.93 9.69
N ASP A 382 -20.33 6.84 9.48
CA ASP A 382 -21.23 6.17 10.41
C ASP A 382 -20.90 4.66 10.51
N ARG A 383 -20.72 3.98 9.37
CA ARG A 383 -20.36 2.55 9.34
C ARG A 383 -18.99 2.28 9.97
N PHE A 384 -18.03 3.17 9.78
CA PHE A 384 -16.70 3.02 10.35
C PHE A 384 -16.70 3.24 11.87
N LYS A 385 -17.44 4.24 12.34
CA LYS A 385 -17.72 4.43 13.78
C LYS A 385 -18.38 3.20 14.40
N ASP A 386 -19.38 2.63 13.74
CA ASP A 386 -20.06 1.41 14.18
C ASP A 386 -19.12 0.21 14.22
N LEU A 387 -18.25 0.06 13.22
CA LEU A 387 -17.27 -1.02 13.14
C LEU A 387 -16.26 -0.94 14.30
N ILE A 388 -15.73 0.25 14.56
CA ILE A 388 -14.80 0.51 15.67
C ILE A 388 -15.51 0.25 17.02
N SER A 389 -16.73 0.74 17.19
CA SER A 389 -17.53 0.54 18.40
C SER A 389 -17.83 -0.93 18.68
N LYS A 390 -18.16 -1.71 17.66
CA LYS A 390 -18.44 -3.16 17.79
C LYS A 390 -17.19 -3.96 18.14
N LYS A 391 -16.05 -3.65 17.52
CA LYS A 391 -14.78 -4.34 17.82
C LYS A 391 -14.17 -3.95 19.18
N LEU A 392 -14.49 -2.76 19.71
CA LEU A 392 -14.16 -2.37 21.09
C LEU A 392 -15.16 -2.94 22.12
N GLY A 393 -16.40 -3.23 21.71
CA GLY A 393 -17.46 -3.77 22.58
C GLY A 393 -17.36 -5.28 22.88
N ASP A 394 -16.70 -6.05 22.02
CA ASP A 394 -16.41 -7.48 22.28
C ASP A 394 -15.28 -7.67 23.34
N GLY A 395 -14.61 -6.58 23.72
CA GLY A 395 -13.71 -6.51 24.87
C GLY A 395 -14.44 -6.07 26.14
N LYS A 396 -15.41 -6.87 26.62
CA LYS A 396 -15.74 -6.82 28.05
C LYS A 396 -14.48 -7.28 28.79
N ARG A 397 -13.88 -6.33 29.51
CA ARG A 397 -12.78 -6.52 30.46
C ARG A 397 -13.03 -7.67 31.42
#